data_AF-A0A3M1S9L4-F1
#
_entry.id   AF-A0A3M1S9L4-F1
#
_cell.length_a   1.000
_cell.length_b   1.000
_cell.length_c   1.000
_cell.angle_alpha   90.00
_cell.angle_beta   90.00
_cell.angle_gamma   90.00
#
_symmetry.space_group_name_H-M   'P 1'
#
loop_
_entity.id
_entity.type
_entity.pdbx_description
1 polymer ?
#
loop_
_entity_poly.entity_id
_entity_poly.type
_entity_poly.pdbx_seq_one_letter_code
_entity_poly.pdbx_strand_id
1 'polypeptide(L)'
;MRSHPWIIAITFAICLFGAISISAQNSDEPRAVFANRRNGKPKLIALYNLTDGYGCPVARFTGTIVHVKYDEELALRVLGITLVTRKGDREYINVDQSLYEEFKLPRAELGWVHTLLAKGRKVRITAFMCGVSGGVMFLHHVRALN
;
A
#
# COMPACT_ATOMS: atom_id res chain seq x y z
N MET A 1 -73.56 34.21 -0.76
CA MET A 1 -72.56 35.21 -0.32
C MET A 1 -71.19 34.58 -0.52
N ARG A 2 -70.56 34.78 -1.69
CA ARG A 2 -69.38 35.67 -1.91
C ARG A 2 -68.30 35.57 -0.82
N SER A 3 -67.23 34.81 -1.10
CA SER A 3 -65.83 35.31 -1.08
C SER A 3 -64.85 34.19 -1.48
N HIS A 4 -64.09 34.45 -2.56
CA HIS A 4 -62.78 33.87 -2.88
C HIS A 4 -61.68 34.72 -2.18
N PRO A 5 -60.38 34.56 -2.47
CA PRO A 5 -59.48 33.44 -2.18
C PRO A 5 -58.15 33.95 -1.57
N TRP A 6 -57.34 33.12 -0.90
CA TRP A 6 -55.89 33.41 -0.79
C TRP A 6 -55.10 32.13 -1.02
N ILE A 7 -54.63 31.99 -2.25
CA ILE A 7 -53.64 31.00 -2.68
C ILE A 7 -52.28 31.57 -2.30
N ILE A 8 -51.59 30.91 -1.36
CA ILE A 8 -50.17 31.17 -1.10
C ILE A 8 -49.39 30.13 -1.91
N ALA A 9 -48.90 30.54 -3.07
CA ALA A 9 -47.96 29.76 -3.87
C ALA A 9 -46.57 29.90 -3.24
N ILE A 10 -46.13 28.85 -2.52
CA ILE A 10 -44.73 28.73 -2.08
C ILE A 10 -43.99 27.95 -3.15
N THR A 11 -43.32 28.67 -4.05
CA THR A 11 -42.39 28.10 -5.02
C THR A 11 -41.13 27.67 -4.28
N PHE A 12 -41.07 26.40 -3.86
CA PHE A 12 -39.82 25.80 -3.41
C PHE A 12 -38.91 25.62 -4.63
N ALA A 13 -37.94 26.51 -4.78
CA ALA A 13 -36.80 26.30 -5.64
C ALA A 13 -35.98 25.12 -5.08
N ILE A 14 -36.20 23.93 -5.63
CA ILE A 14 -35.34 22.78 -5.41
C ILE A 14 -34.03 23.08 -6.14
N CYS A 15 -33.07 23.69 -5.43
CA CYS A 15 -31.68 23.62 -5.84
C CYS A 15 -31.30 22.14 -5.82
N LEU A 16 -31.18 21.55 -7.03
CA LEU A 16 -30.42 20.32 -7.24
C LEU A 16 -28.97 20.58 -6.81
N PHE A 17 -28.69 20.47 -5.52
CA PHE A 17 -27.37 20.11 -5.06
C PHE A 17 -27.18 18.66 -5.48
N GLY A 18 -26.66 18.48 -6.69
CA GLY A 18 -26.04 17.23 -7.08
C GLY A 18 -25.01 16.91 -6.01
N ALA A 19 -25.33 15.94 -5.16
CA ALA A 19 -24.36 15.35 -4.27
C ALA A 19 -23.29 14.74 -5.16
N ILE A 20 -22.21 15.48 -5.36
CA ILE A 20 -20.95 14.88 -5.77
C ILE A 20 -20.57 14.02 -4.57
N SER A 21 -20.99 12.76 -4.60
CA SER A 21 -20.46 11.72 -3.74
C SER A 21 -18.98 11.60 -4.10
N ILE A 22 -18.15 12.42 -3.47
CA ILE A 22 -16.72 12.19 -3.37
C ILE A 22 -16.61 10.92 -2.53
N SER A 23 -16.58 9.76 -3.19
CA SER A 23 -16.17 8.54 -2.53
C SER A 23 -14.76 8.79 -2.02
N ALA A 24 -14.64 8.92 -0.70
CA ALA A 24 -13.36 8.80 -0.04
C ALA A 24 -12.85 7.40 -0.37
N GLN A 25 -12.00 7.29 -1.38
CA GLN A 25 -11.29 6.05 -1.68
C GLN A 25 -10.47 5.73 -0.42
N ASN A 26 -10.85 4.64 0.25
CA ASN A 26 -10.15 4.12 1.41
C ASN A 26 -8.66 4.05 1.07
N SER A 27 -7.84 4.80 1.80
CA SER A 27 -6.42 5.03 1.50
C SER A 27 -5.52 3.83 1.76
N ASP A 28 -6.10 2.65 2.01
CA ASP A 28 -5.44 1.49 2.59
C ASP A 28 -5.13 0.38 1.58
N GLU A 29 -5.53 0.56 0.32
CA GLU A 29 -5.18 -0.38 -0.76
C GLU A 29 -3.68 -0.29 -1.11
N PRO A 30 -3.04 -1.43 -1.43
CA PRO A 30 -1.68 -1.45 -1.96
C PRO A 30 -1.53 -0.61 -3.22
N ARG A 31 -0.45 0.18 -3.31
CA ARG A 31 -0.22 1.08 -4.44
C ARG A 31 1.16 0.92 -5.05
N ALA A 32 1.22 0.76 -6.36
CA ALA A 32 2.46 0.78 -7.12
C ALA A 32 2.77 2.16 -7.71
N VAL A 33 4.04 2.53 -7.69
CA VAL A 33 4.54 3.74 -8.34
C VAL A 33 5.55 3.39 -9.40
N PHE A 34 5.32 3.92 -10.61
CA PHE A 34 6.16 3.74 -11.77
C PHE A 34 6.87 5.04 -12.14
N ALA A 35 8.14 4.94 -12.54
CA ALA A 35 8.88 6.04 -13.12
C ALA A 35 9.06 5.81 -14.63
N ASN A 36 8.90 6.88 -15.41
CA ASN A 36 9.17 6.84 -16.83
C ASN A 36 10.68 6.74 -17.08
N ARG A 37 11.07 5.82 -17.97
CA ARG A 37 12.45 5.71 -18.46
C ARG A 37 12.57 6.35 -19.84
N ARG A 38 13.80 6.75 -20.21
CA ARG A 38 14.14 7.26 -21.56
C ARG A 38 13.79 6.29 -22.69
N ASN A 39 13.71 4.98 -22.41
CA ASN A 39 13.32 3.96 -23.38
C ASN A 39 11.79 3.75 -23.50
N GLY A 40 10.99 4.62 -22.88
CA GLY A 40 9.53 4.59 -22.96
C GLY A 40 8.84 3.52 -22.10
N LYS A 41 9.58 2.58 -21.49
CA LYS A 41 8.98 1.55 -20.64
C LYS A 41 8.90 2.01 -19.17
N PRO A 42 7.72 2.01 -18.53
CA PRO A 42 7.60 2.36 -17.12
C PRO A 42 8.38 1.35 -16.27
N LYS A 43 9.14 1.85 -15.29
CA LYS A 43 9.85 1.03 -14.30
C LYS A 43 9.16 1.16 -12.96
N LEU A 44 8.78 0.03 -12.37
CA LEU A 44 8.32 -0.01 -10.99
C LEU A 44 9.42 0.47 -10.03
N ILE A 45 9.13 1.50 -9.24
CA ILE A 45 10.08 2.10 -8.30
C ILE A 45 9.67 1.99 -6.84
N ALA A 46 8.38 1.83 -6.54
CA ALA A 46 7.93 1.67 -5.17
C ALA A 46 6.57 0.96 -5.06
N LEU A 47 6.33 0.38 -3.88
CA LEU A 47 5.06 -0.19 -3.42
C LEU A 47 4.74 0.36 -2.03
N TYR A 48 3.49 0.79 -1.82
CA TYR A 48 2.98 1.39 -0.57
C TYR A 48 1.78 0.60 -0.04
N ASN A 49 1.42 0.86 1.23
CA ASN A 49 0.25 0.28 1.89
C ASN A 49 0.23 -1.25 1.86
N LEU A 50 1.39 -1.86 2.07
CA LEU A 50 1.54 -3.32 2.02
C LEU A 50 1.03 -4.03 3.29
N THR A 51 0.75 -3.27 4.34
CA THR A 51 0.14 -3.73 5.60
C THR A 51 -0.50 -2.51 6.28
N ASP A 52 -1.49 -2.73 7.13
CA ASP A 52 -2.24 -1.67 7.84
C ASP A 52 -1.53 -1.20 9.12
N GLY A 53 -0.80 -2.08 9.82
CA GLY A 53 0.07 -1.77 10.95
C GLY A 53 -0.59 -0.99 12.08
N TYR A 54 -1.91 -1.11 12.23
CA TYR A 54 -2.70 -0.27 13.12
C TYR A 54 -2.17 -0.36 14.57
N GLY A 55 -1.81 0.80 15.14
CA GLY A 55 -1.28 0.91 16.51
C GLY A 55 0.19 0.51 16.68
N CYS A 56 0.91 0.14 15.63
CA CYS A 56 2.33 -0.21 15.70
C CYS A 56 3.25 0.99 15.42
N PRO A 57 4.36 1.16 16.17
CA PRO A 57 5.40 2.12 15.82
C PRO A 57 6.03 1.88 14.44
N VAL A 58 6.53 2.94 13.82
CA VAL A 58 7.13 2.89 12.48
C VAL A 58 8.66 2.93 12.56
N ALA A 59 9.32 2.05 11.80
CA ALA A 59 10.76 2.07 11.57
C ALA A 59 11.10 2.27 10.09
N ARG A 60 12.28 2.84 9.82
CA ARG A 60 12.78 3.09 8.46
C ARG A 60 14.16 2.51 8.29
N PHE A 61 14.35 1.77 7.20
CA PHE A 61 15.59 1.09 6.88
C PHE A 61 16.08 1.49 5.49
N THR A 62 17.39 1.47 5.31
CA THR A 62 18.03 1.61 4.00
C THR A 62 19.16 0.60 3.93
N GLY A 63 19.13 -0.24 2.89
CA GLY A 63 20.06 -1.34 2.78
C GLY A 63 19.91 -2.14 1.50
N THR A 64 20.55 -3.31 1.48
CA THR A 64 20.51 -4.26 0.38
C THR A 64 19.79 -5.53 0.81
N ILE A 65 18.87 -6.02 -0.01
CA ILE A 65 18.20 -7.30 0.25
C ILE A 65 19.19 -8.43 -0.01
N VAL A 66 19.50 -9.24 1.00
CA VAL A 66 20.46 -10.35 0.90
C VAL A 66 19.79 -11.72 0.85
N HIS A 67 18.55 -11.82 1.33
CA HIS A 67 17.77 -13.03 1.34
C HIS A 67 16.28 -12.70 1.17
N VAL A 68 15.54 -13.60 0.51
CA VAL A 68 14.10 -13.53 0.33
C VAL A 68 13.54 -14.87 0.76
N LYS A 69 12.62 -14.87 1.73
CA LYS A 69 11.92 -16.06 2.18
C LYS A 69 10.65 -16.21 1.37
N TYR A 70 10.48 -17.37 0.74
CA TYR A 70 9.28 -17.74 0.01
C TYR A 70 8.47 -18.76 0.81
N ASP A 71 7.19 -18.83 0.49
CA ASP A 71 6.30 -19.92 0.91
C ASP A 71 6.73 -21.21 0.20
N GLU A 72 7.01 -22.27 0.96
CA GLU A 72 7.53 -23.53 0.45
C GLU A 72 6.49 -24.31 -0.36
N GLU A 73 5.21 -24.14 -0.07
CA GLU A 73 4.13 -24.88 -0.74
C GLU A 73 3.77 -24.25 -2.09
N LEU A 74 3.68 -22.91 -2.11
CA LEU A 74 3.20 -22.19 -3.28
C LEU A 74 4.32 -21.56 -4.11
N ALA A 75 5.53 -21.40 -3.56
CA ALA A 75 6.73 -20.77 -4.15
C ALA A 75 6.55 -19.36 -4.76
N LEU A 76 5.33 -18.82 -4.77
CA LEU A 76 4.94 -17.57 -5.42
C LEU A 76 4.71 -16.43 -4.42
N ARG A 77 4.65 -16.73 -3.13
CA ARG A 77 4.42 -15.75 -2.06
C ARG A 77 5.72 -15.44 -1.35
N VAL A 78 6.09 -14.16 -1.31
CA VAL A 78 7.19 -13.68 -0.46
C VAL A 78 6.67 -13.58 0.96
N LEU A 79 7.28 -14.32 1.88
CA LEU A 79 6.96 -14.29 3.31
C LEU A 79 7.75 -13.22 4.06
N GLY A 80 8.95 -12.90 3.58
CA GLY A 80 9.80 -11.91 4.20
C GLY A 80 11.11 -11.71 3.47
N ILE A 81 11.88 -10.72 3.92
CA ILE A 81 13.18 -10.38 3.38
C ILE A 81 14.19 -10.14 4.49
N THR A 82 15.45 -10.45 4.23
CA THR A 82 16.56 -10.01 5.09
C THR A 82 17.29 -8.86 4.40
N LEU A 83 17.39 -7.73 5.09
CA LEU A 83 18.12 -6.55 4.66
C LEU A 83 19.46 -6.47 5.41
N VAL A 84 20.54 -6.14 4.70
CA VAL A 84 21.77 -5.64 5.33
C VAL A 84 21.77 -4.12 5.25
N THR A 85 21.76 -3.46 6.41
CA THR A 85 21.79 -1.99 6.49
C THR A 85 23.16 -1.44 6.15
N ARG A 86 23.28 -0.12 6.00
CA ARG A 86 24.59 0.54 5.82
C ARG A 86 25.56 0.33 6.98
N LYS A 87 25.05 0.02 8.17
CA LYS A 87 25.87 -0.24 9.37
C LYS A 87 26.36 -1.70 9.44
N GLY A 88 25.89 -2.56 8.53
CA GLY A 88 26.19 -3.99 8.54
C GLY A 88 25.16 -4.84 9.29
N ASP A 89 24.22 -4.22 9.98
CA ASP A 89 23.15 -4.90 10.72
C ASP A 89 22.25 -5.70 9.76
N ARG A 90 21.77 -6.86 10.23
CA ARG A 90 20.84 -7.71 9.49
C ARG A 90 19.45 -7.61 10.11
N GLU A 91 18.50 -7.15 9.29
CA GLU A 91 17.10 -6.98 9.70
C GLU A 91 16.23 -7.93 8.90
N TYR A 92 15.39 -8.71 9.59
CA TYR A 92 14.38 -9.53 8.94
C TYR A 92 13.02 -8.82 8.99
N ILE A 93 12.42 -8.62 7.82
CA ILE A 93 11.15 -7.89 7.67
C ILE A 93 10.15 -8.85 7.02
N ASN A 94 9.04 -9.08 7.71
CA ASN A 94 7.93 -9.90 7.23
C ASN A 94 7.15 -9.16 6.15
N VAL A 95 6.61 -9.91 5.20
CA VAL A 95 5.58 -9.44 4.27
C VAL A 95 4.24 -9.95 4.78
N ASP A 96 3.28 -9.04 4.93
CA ASP A 96 1.93 -9.38 5.37
C ASP A 96 1.29 -10.35 4.38
N GLN A 97 0.78 -11.47 4.89
CA GLN A 97 0.19 -12.50 4.03
C GLN A 97 -1.20 -12.10 3.52
N SER A 98 -1.88 -11.19 4.22
CA SER A 98 -3.15 -10.63 3.75
C SER A 98 -3.00 -9.87 2.42
N LEU A 99 -1.78 -9.46 2.06
CA LEU A 99 -1.45 -8.89 0.76
C LEU A 99 -1.82 -9.83 -0.41
N TYR A 100 -1.79 -11.15 -0.18
CA TYR A 100 -2.02 -12.17 -1.21
C TYR A 100 -3.47 -12.66 -1.26
N GLU A 101 -4.35 -12.09 -0.44
CA GLU A 101 -5.78 -12.34 -0.51
C GLU A 101 -6.37 -11.66 -1.76
N GLU A 102 -7.41 -12.27 -2.33
CA GLU A 102 -7.98 -11.96 -3.66
C GLU A 102 -8.36 -10.48 -3.86
N PHE A 103 -8.54 -9.74 -2.77
CA PHE A 103 -9.01 -8.36 -2.76
C PHE A 103 -7.91 -7.29 -2.56
N LYS A 104 -6.68 -7.66 -2.16
CA LYS A 104 -5.64 -6.66 -1.85
C LYS A 104 -4.60 -6.48 -2.94
N LEU A 105 -4.14 -7.56 -3.58
CA LEU A 105 -3.20 -7.46 -4.69
C LEU A 105 -3.56 -8.49 -5.77
N PRO A 106 -4.06 -8.07 -6.94
CA PRO A 106 -4.40 -8.97 -8.03
C PRO A 106 -3.21 -9.86 -8.41
N ARG A 107 -3.48 -11.09 -8.86
CA ARG A 107 -2.43 -12.06 -9.21
C ARG A 107 -1.43 -11.53 -10.24
N ALA A 108 -1.87 -10.68 -11.17
CA ALA A 108 -1.04 -10.01 -12.16
C ALA A 108 0.00 -9.04 -11.55
N GLU A 109 -0.28 -8.53 -10.35
CA GLU A 109 0.53 -7.52 -9.66
C GLU A 109 1.53 -8.14 -8.68
N LEU A 110 1.43 -9.45 -8.39
CA LEU A 110 2.39 -10.17 -7.54
C LEU A 110 3.83 -10.01 -8.04
N GLY A 111 4.01 -9.93 -9.36
CA GLY A 111 5.31 -9.69 -9.98
C GLY A 111 5.98 -8.39 -9.51
N TRP A 112 5.21 -7.41 -9.06
CA TRP A 112 5.72 -6.16 -8.51
C TRP A 112 6.44 -6.36 -7.17
N VAL A 113 5.86 -7.20 -6.30
CA VAL A 113 6.46 -7.57 -5.01
C VAL A 113 7.78 -8.29 -5.27
N HIS A 114 7.77 -9.32 -6.14
CA HIS A 114 8.98 -10.04 -6.54
C HIS A 114 10.06 -9.12 -7.11
N THR A 115 9.66 -8.21 -8.01
CA THR A 115 10.59 -7.28 -8.66
C THR A 115 11.22 -6.31 -7.66
N LEU A 116 10.45 -5.77 -6.71
CA LEU A 116 10.99 -4.82 -5.73
C LEU A 116 11.79 -5.51 -4.62
N LEU A 117 11.41 -6.72 -4.24
CA LEU A 117 12.00 -7.48 -3.14
C LEU A 117 13.11 -8.45 -3.58
N ALA A 118 13.49 -8.45 -4.85
CA ALA A 118 14.55 -9.32 -5.34
C ALA A 118 15.88 -9.15 -4.58
N LYS A 119 16.59 -10.27 -4.40
CA LYS A 119 17.93 -10.30 -3.82
C LYS A 119 18.90 -9.39 -4.59
N GLY A 120 19.80 -8.74 -3.87
CA GLY A 120 20.81 -7.80 -4.39
C GLY A 120 20.28 -6.38 -4.59
N ARG A 121 18.98 -6.13 -4.45
CA ARG A 121 18.45 -4.78 -4.65
C ARG A 121 18.70 -3.87 -3.46
N LYS A 122 19.12 -2.64 -3.76
CA LYS A 122 19.18 -1.54 -2.80
C LYS A 122 17.81 -0.90 -2.65
N VAL A 123 17.33 -0.79 -1.42
CA VAL A 123 15.99 -0.33 -1.12
C VAL A 123 15.96 0.59 0.11
N ARG A 124 14.96 1.47 0.14
CA ARG A 124 14.49 2.14 1.34
C ARG A 124 13.16 1.53 1.74
N ILE A 125 13.07 1.08 2.99
CA ILE A 125 11.90 0.41 3.53
C ILE A 125 11.33 1.23 4.68
N THR A 126 10.00 1.29 4.75
CA THR A 126 9.25 1.61 5.96
C THR A 126 8.56 0.34 6.44
N ALA A 127 8.72 0.01 7.72
CA ALA A 127 8.09 -1.15 8.34
C ALA A 127 7.40 -0.75 9.64
N PHE A 128 6.34 -1.47 10.01
CA PHE A 128 5.72 -1.36 11.32
C PHE A 128 6.33 -2.39 12.27
N MET A 129 6.65 -1.97 13.49
CA MET A 129 7.17 -2.81 14.56
C MET A 129 6.01 -3.25 15.45
N CYS A 130 5.51 -4.45 15.23
CA CYS A 130 4.37 -5.03 15.94
C CYS A 130 4.81 -6.16 16.88
N GLY A 131 3.86 -6.64 17.70
CA GLY A 131 4.09 -7.69 18.69
C GLY A 131 4.67 -7.19 20.02
N VAL A 132 4.90 -8.11 20.96
CA VAL A 132 5.44 -7.79 22.28
C VAL A 132 6.83 -7.17 22.11
N SER A 133 7.00 -5.95 22.61
CA SER A 133 8.23 -5.15 22.50
C SER A 133 8.69 -4.82 21.07
N GLY A 134 7.82 -4.92 20.05
CA GLY A 134 8.18 -4.58 18.67
C GLY A 134 9.09 -5.60 17.98
N GLY A 135 9.11 -6.86 18.45
CA GLY A 135 9.96 -7.92 17.92
C GLY A 135 9.61 -8.41 16.51
N VAL A 136 8.47 -8.00 15.95
CA VAL A 136 8.03 -8.40 14.61
C VAL A 136 7.92 -7.18 13.71
N MET A 137 8.67 -7.15 12.62
CA MET A 137 8.57 -6.08 11.62
C MET A 137 7.75 -6.50 10.42
N PHE A 138 6.77 -5.69 10.02
CA PHE A 138 5.97 -5.88 8.82
C PHE A 138 6.24 -4.79 7.79
N LEU A 139 6.49 -5.22 6.55
CA LEU A 139 6.76 -4.34 5.43
C LEU A 139 5.51 -3.52 5.08
N HIS A 140 5.62 -2.19 5.15
CA HIS A 140 4.54 -1.28 4.77
C HIS A 140 4.83 -0.55 3.45
N HIS A 141 6.07 -0.13 3.23
CA HIS A 141 6.49 0.52 2.00
C HIS A 141 7.91 0.12 1.62
N VAL A 142 8.11 -0.17 0.34
CA VAL A 142 9.43 -0.39 -0.25
C VAL A 142 9.64 0.51 -1.46
N ARG A 143 10.81 1.16 -1.53
CA ARG A 143 11.25 1.95 -2.67
C ARG A 143 12.62 1.50 -3.14
N ALA A 144 12.77 1.28 -4.44
CA ALA A 144 14.06 1.04 -5.07
C ALA A 144 14.95 2.28 -4.98
N LEU A 145 16.21 2.08 -4.60
CA LEU A 145 17.27 3.07 -4.70
C LEU A 145 18.11 2.66 -5.92
N ASN A 146 17.84 3.31 -7.06
CA ASN A 146 18.62 3.11 -8.28
C ASN A 146 20.08 3.52 -8.06
#